data_AF-A0A9D3ZZ27-F1
#
_entry.id   AF-A0A9D3ZZ27-F1
#
_cell.length_a   1.000
_cell.length_b   1.000
_cell.length_c   1.000
_cell.angle_alpha   90.00
_cell.angle_beta   90.00
_cell.angle_gamma   90.00
#
_symmetry.space_group_name_H-M   'P 1'
#
loop_
_entity.id
_entity.type
_entity.pdbx_description
1 polymer ?
#
loop_
_entity_poly.entity_id
_entity_poly.type
_entity_poly.pdbx_seq_one_letter_code
_entity_poly.pdbx_strand_id
1 'polypeptide(L)'
;MTAALAAALIVFKDDHIYSNKLVHGADILFKFATKGEGKRYAGGSDPPSNFYNSSGFWDEFVWGEAWMYYATGNSSYIDLVKSPGLAKHAKAF
;
A
#
# COMPACT_ATOMS: atom_id res chain seq x y z
N MET A 1 0.23 1.46 6.04
CA MET A 1 0.81 0.31 6.79
C MET A 1 1.56 -0.66 5.90
N THR A 2 1.01 -1.09 4.76
CA THR A 2 1.71 -1.94 3.77
C THR A 2 3.13 -1.48 3.46
N ALA A 3 3.31 -0.20 3.11
CA ALA A 3 4.61 0.37 2.80
C ALA A 3 5.64 0.20 3.94
N ALA A 4 5.22 0.33 5.20
CA ALA A 4 6.11 0.18 6.35
C ALA A 4 6.59 -1.26 6.51
N LEU A 5 5.70 -2.26 6.34
CA LEU A 5 6.10 -3.67 6.39
C LEU A 5 6.97 -4.07 5.21
N ALA A 6 6.69 -3.54 4.01
CA ALA A 6 7.53 -3.76 2.83
C ALA A 6 8.92 -3.10 2.97
N ALA A 7 9.00 -1.91 3.56
CA ALA A 7 10.29 -1.29 3.88
C ALA A 7 11.06 -2.11 4.93
N ALA A 8 10.39 -2.57 5.98
CA ALA A 8 10.99 -3.44 6.99
C ALA A 8 11.50 -4.77 6.40
N LEU A 9 10.76 -5.35 5.45
CA LEU A 9 11.18 -6.55 4.71
C LEU A 9 12.56 -6.35 4.06
N ILE A 10 12.83 -5.18 3.47
CA ILE A 10 14.14 -4.87 2.87
C ILE A 10 15.23 -4.75 3.95
N VAL A 11 14.91 -4.08 5.07
CA VAL A 11 15.85 -3.91 6.19
C VAL A 11 16.24 -5.26 6.80
N PHE A 12 15.28 -6.16 6.97
CA PHE A 12 15.47 -7.47 7.59
C PHE A 12 15.69 -8.60 6.57
N LYS A 13 16.12 -8.30 5.35
CA LYS A 13 16.25 -9.28 4.26
C LYS A 13 17.10 -10.52 4.63
N ASP A 14 18.10 -10.34 5.49
CA ASP A 14 19.05 -11.38 5.89
C ASP A 14 18.48 -12.30 6.99
N ASP A 15 17.42 -11.89 7.68
CA ASP A 15 16.61 -12.76 8.55
C ASP A 15 15.44 -13.30 7.72
N HIS A 16 15.66 -14.44 7.06
CA HIS A 16 14.66 -15.05 6.18
C HIS A 16 13.35 -15.44 6.87
N ILE A 17 13.37 -15.75 8.18
CA ILE A 17 12.16 -16.12 8.91
C ILE A 17 11.33 -14.86 9.19
N TYR A 18 11.98 -13.79 9.63
CA TYR A 18 11.29 -12.55 9.93
C TYR A 18 10.83 -11.82 8.66
N SER A 19 11.67 -11.78 7.64
CA SER A 19 11.34 -11.19 6.34
C SER A 19 10.13 -11.87 5.68
N ASN A 20 10.02 -13.21 5.78
CA ASN A 20 8.82 -13.93 5.33
C ASN A 20 7.54 -13.56 6.12
N LYS A 21 7.65 -13.28 7.41
CA LYS A 21 6.49 -12.79 8.19
C LYS A 21 6.09 -11.39 7.74
N LEU A 22 7.07 -10.52 7.47
CA LEU A 22 6.84 -9.15 7.02
C LEU A 22 6.17 -9.11 5.64
N VAL A 23 6.67 -9.86 4.66
CA VAL A 23 6.05 -9.90 3.33
C VAL A 23 4.63 -10.46 3.37
N HIS A 24 4.38 -11.47 4.20
CA HIS A 24 3.03 -12.03 4.38
C HIS A 24 2.06 -11.00 4.96
N GLY A 25 2.46 -10.29 6.02
CA GLY A 25 1.65 -9.22 6.59
C GLY A 25 1.43 -8.05 5.63
N ALA A 26 2.46 -7.66 4.88
CA ALA A 26 2.37 -6.60 3.88
C ALA A 26 1.38 -6.96 2.76
N ASP A 27 1.42 -8.21 2.26
CA ASP A 27 0.49 -8.70 1.23
C ASP A 27 -0.96 -8.75 1.72
N ILE A 28 -1.21 -9.18 2.96
CA ILE A 28 -2.56 -9.15 3.56
C ILE A 28 -3.10 -7.72 3.61
N LEU A 29 -2.33 -6.77 4.13
CA LEU A 29 -2.74 -5.37 4.22
C LEU A 29 -2.91 -4.73 2.84
N PHE A 30 -2.03 -5.06 1.89
CA PHE A 30 -2.13 -4.61 0.52
C PHE A 30 -3.43 -5.08 -0.14
N LYS A 31 -3.75 -6.37 -0.01
CA LYS A 31 -4.99 -6.94 -0.52
C LYS A 31 -6.21 -6.35 0.17
N PHE A 32 -6.16 -6.10 1.48
CA PHE A 32 -7.23 -5.43 2.19
C PHE A 32 -7.48 -4.01 1.66
N ALA A 33 -6.42 -3.25 1.40
CA ALA A 33 -6.51 -1.88 0.91
C ALA A 33 -7.00 -1.80 -0.55
N THR A 34 -6.54 -2.72 -1.41
CA THR A 34 -6.80 -2.68 -2.86
C THR A 34 -7.97 -3.56 -3.32
N LYS A 35 -8.37 -4.57 -2.54
CA LYS A 35 -9.41 -5.56 -2.89
C LYS A 35 -10.43 -5.73 -1.75
N GLY A 36 -11.68 -6.04 -2.10
CA GLY A 36 -12.73 -6.33 -1.11
C GLY A 36 -13.21 -5.10 -0.31
N GLU A 37 -13.27 -5.23 1.01
CA GLU A 37 -13.79 -4.21 1.96
C GLU A 37 -13.04 -2.88 1.92
N GLY A 38 -11.77 -2.86 1.48
CA GLY A 38 -11.02 -1.63 1.23
C GLY A 38 -11.69 -0.70 0.24
N LYS A 39 -12.49 -1.22 -0.71
CA LYS A 39 -13.29 -0.38 -1.62
C LYS A 39 -14.35 0.47 -0.90
N ARG A 40 -14.81 0.06 0.29
CA ARG A 40 -15.71 0.84 1.13
C ARG A 40 -14.99 1.99 1.84
N TYR A 41 -13.71 1.80 2.15
CA TYR A 41 -12.81 2.87 2.61
C TYR A 41 -12.28 3.71 1.44
N ALA A 42 -12.33 3.19 0.22
CA ALA A 42 -11.83 3.83 -1.00
C ALA A 42 -12.76 4.92 -1.58
N GLY A 43 -13.57 5.58 -0.76
CA GLY A 43 -14.49 6.62 -1.26
C GLY A 43 -15.15 7.51 -0.21
N GLY A 44 -14.99 7.21 1.08
CA GLY A 44 -15.44 8.08 2.16
C GLY A 44 -14.28 8.88 2.73
N SER A 45 -14.51 10.14 3.07
CA SER A 45 -13.59 10.89 3.94
C SER A 45 -13.43 10.11 5.24
N ASP A 46 -12.19 9.98 5.73
CA ASP A 46 -11.98 9.48 7.08
C ASP A 46 -12.82 10.32 8.06
N PRO A 47 -13.41 9.70 9.09
CA PRO A 47 -14.11 10.46 10.11
C PRO A 47 -13.14 11.49 10.71
N PRO A 48 -13.59 12.74 10.89
CA PRO A 48 -12.72 13.82 11.34
C PRO A 48 -12.08 13.48 12.68
N SER A 49 -10.78 13.74 12.78
CA SER A 49 -9.96 13.49 13.96
C SER A 49 -9.44 14.82 14.51
N ASN A 50 -9.30 14.94 15.82
CA ASN A 50 -8.74 16.14 16.44
C ASN A 50 -7.22 16.27 16.22
N PHE A 51 -6.56 15.20 15.77
CA PHE A 51 -5.10 15.13 15.70
C PHE A 51 -4.58 14.79 14.30
N TYR A 52 -5.12 13.74 13.68
CA TYR A 52 -4.65 13.24 12.39
C TYR A 52 -5.80 13.13 11.40
N ASN A 53 -6.01 14.21 10.64
CA ASN A 53 -6.97 14.24 9.54
C ASN A 53 -6.28 13.80 8.25
N SER A 54 -6.94 12.89 7.52
CA SER A 54 -6.53 12.53 6.17
C SER A 54 -7.20 13.43 5.13
N SER A 55 -6.47 13.75 4.06
CA SER A 55 -7.00 14.49 2.92
C SER A 55 -7.42 13.58 1.74
N GLY A 56 -7.12 12.28 1.83
CA GLY A 56 -7.33 11.27 0.80
C GLY A 56 -6.47 10.03 1.08
N PHE A 57 -6.73 8.93 0.36
CA PHE A 57 -5.97 7.66 0.52
C PHE A 57 -5.32 7.19 -0.80
N TRP A 58 -5.50 7.96 -1.89
CA TRP A 58 -5.13 7.52 -3.23
C TRP A 58 -3.62 7.47 -3.42
N ASP A 59 -2.88 8.40 -2.80
CA ASP A 59 -1.42 8.41 -2.81
C ASP A 59 -0.84 7.27 -1.96
N GLU A 60 -1.52 6.83 -0.89
CA GLU A 60 -1.12 5.66 -0.12
C GLU A 60 -1.19 4.36 -0.92
N PHE A 61 -2.11 4.27 -1.90
CA PHE A 61 -2.11 3.13 -2.83
C PHE A 61 -0.88 3.14 -3.72
N VAL A 62 -0.55 4.30 -4.30
CA VAL A 62 0.67 4.45 -5.11
C VAL A 62 1.92 4.12 -4.29
N TRP A 63 2.00 4.64 -3.06
CA TRP A 63 3.10 4.41 -2.15
C TRP A 63 3.23 2.95 -1.73
N GLY A 64 2.11 2.31 -1.37
CA GLY A 64 2.06 0.89 -1.01
C GLY A 64 2.52 -0.03 -2.15
N GLU A 65 2.06 0.24 -3.37
CA GLU A 65 2.44 -0.51 -4.58
C GLU A 65 3.92 -0.38 -4.89
N ALA A 66 4.46 0.84 -4.86
CA ALA A 66 5.86 1.10 -5.10
C ALA A 66 6.75 0.34 -4.11
N TRP A 67 6.41 0.37 -2.82
CA TRP A 67 7.18 -0.36 -1.79
C TRP A 67 7.06 -1.87 -1.92
N MET A 68 5.87 -2.40 -2.21
CA MET A 68 5.70 -3.85 -2.42
C MET A 68 6.49 -4.34 -3.63
N TYR A 69 6.48 -3.59 -4.72
CA TYR A 69 7.29 -3.89 -5.90
C TYR A 69 8.78 -3.82 -5.60
N TYR A 70 9.24 -2.75 -4.94
CA TYR A 70 10.64 -2.59 -4.61
C TYR A 70 11.15 -3.69 -3.69
N ALA A 71 10.35 -4.10 -2.70
CA ALA A 71 10.75 -5.08 -1.71
C ALA A 71 10.69 -6.53 -2.21
N THR A 72 9.83 -6.85 -3.18
CA THR A 72 9.59 -8.23 -3.64
C THR A 72 10.06 -8.50 -5.06
N GLY A 73 10.26 -7.46 -5.87
CA GLY A 73 10.50 -7.56 -7.31
C GLY A 73 9.29 -8.03 -8.13
N ASN A 74 8.15 -8.29 -7.50
CA ASN A 74 6.97 -8.80 -8.19
C ASN A 74 6.19 -7.68 -8.89
N SER A 75 6.18 -7.70 -10.21
CA SER A 75 5.49 -6.69 -11.05
C SER A 75 3.99 -6.64 -10.83
N SER A 76 3.35 -7.69 -10.30
CA SER A 76 1.90 -7.67 -10.04
C SER A 76 1.48 -6.59 -9.04
N TYR A 77 2.42 -6.07 -8.23
CA TYR A 77 2.16 -5.02 -7.27
C TYR A 77 2.12 -3.61 -7.87
N ILE A 78 2.48 -3.38 -9.14
CA ILE A 78 2.44 -2.04 -9.77
C ILE A 78 1.35 -1.88 -10.84
N ASP A 79 0.53 -2.91 -11.02
CA ASP A 79 -0.44 -2.95 -12.12
C ASP A 79 -1.57 -1.92 -11.94
N LEU A 80 -1.86 -1.51 -10.70
CA LEU A 80 -2.92 -0.54 -10.38
C LEU A 80 -2.41 0.90 -10.54
N VAL A 81 -1.16 1.20 -10.16
CA VAL A 81 -0.48 2.48 -10.44
C VAL A 81 -0.37 2.75 -11.94
N LYS A 82 -0.22 1.71 -12.76
CA LYS A 82 -0.25 1.84 -14.23
C LYS A 82 -1.65 2.16 -14.78
N SER A 83 -2.71 2.05 -13.97
CA SER A 83 -4.06 2.34 -14.43
C SER A 83 -4.31 3.85 -14.50
N PRO A 84 -4.84 4.38 -15.63
CA PRO A 84 -5.07 5.83 -15.79
C PRO A 84 -6.01 6.45 -14.75
N GLY A 85 -6.92 5.65 -14.18
CA GLY A 85 -7.88 6.11 -13.18
C GLY A 85 -7.23 6.47 -11.86
N LEU A 86 -6.28 5.64 -11.38
CA LEU A 86 -5.60 5.87 -10.10
C LEU A 86 -4.73 7.12 -10.15
N ALA A 87 -3.98 7.30 -11.24
CA ALA A 87 -3.07 8.44 -11.40
C ALA A 87 -3.80 9.80 -11.36
N LYS A 88 -5.02 9.87 -11.92
CA LYS A 88 -5.86 11.07 -11.89
C LYS A 88 -6.36 11.39 -10.47
N HIS A 89 -6.68 10.38 -9.68
CA HIS A 89 -7.14 10.56 -8.29
C HIS A 89 -5.99 10.88 -7.32
N ALA A 90 -4.80 10.31 -7.55
CA ALA A 90 -3.59 10.56 -6.77
C ALA A 90 -2.88 11.88 -7.11
N LYS A 91 -3.39 12.67 -8.07
CA LYS A 91 -2.76 13.91 -8.56
C LYS A 91 -1.30 13.72 -8.99
N ALA A 92 -0.99 12.57 -9.59
CA ALA A 92 0.36 12.25 -10.04
C ALA A 92 0.78 13.06 -11.29
N PHE A 93 -0.16 13.77 -11.93
CA PHE A 93 0.04 14.69 -13.05
C PHE A 93 -0.91 15.89 -12.93
#